data_AF-A0A069ADK9-F1
#
_entry.id   AF-A0A069ADK9-F1
#
_cell.length_a   1.000
_cell.length_b   1.000
_cell.length_c   1.000
_cell.angle_alpha   90.00
_cell.angle_beta   90.00
_cell.angle_gamma   90.00
#
_symmetry.space_group_name_H-M   'P 1'
#
loop_
_entity.id
_entity.type
_entity.pdbx_description
1 polymer ?
#
loop_
_entity_poly.entity_id
_entity_poly.type
_entity_poly.pdbx_seq_one_letter_code
_entity_poly.pdbx_strand_id
1 'polypeptide(L)' 'MLNFFKKNKSYKLHAVVSGNSINIEKVNDSVFSKKLMGDGVAIIPNSNVVVAPCNGKVTVLTE' A
#
# COMPACT_ATOMS: atom_id res chain seq x y z
N MET A 1 -27.13 -1.29 -15.71
CA MET A 1 -27.55 -1.24 -14.29
C MET A 1 -26.85 -0.04 -13.66
N LEU A 2 -27.61 1.01 -13.29
CA LEU A 2 -27.07 2.34 -12.99
C LEU A 2 -26.77 2.50 -11.48
N ASN A 3 -25.53 2.30 -11.05
CA ASN A 3 -25.10 2.43 -9.65
C ASN A 3 -24.86 3.90 -9.23
N PHE A 4 -25.92 4.69 -9.12
CA PHE A 4 -25.84 6.16 -8.97
C PHE A 4 -25.60 6.70 -7.54
N PHE A 5 -25.51 5.85 -6.51
CA PHE A 5 -25.40 6.29 -5.11
C PHE A 5 -24.28 5.62 -4.30
N LYS A 6 -23.18 5.21 -4.96
CA LYS A 6 -22.04 4.63 -4.24
C LYS A 6 -21.29 5.76 -3.49
N LYS A 7 -21.51 5.84 -2.18
CA LYS A 7 -20.77 6.76 -1.28
C LYS A 7 -19.27 6.41 -1.36
N ASN A 8 -18.47 7.29 -1.95
CA ASN A 8 -17.02 7.12 -2.04
C ASN A 8 -16.41 7.29 -0.64
N LYS A 9 -16.25 6.19 0.09
CA LYS A 9 -15.47 6.20 1.34
C LYS A 9 -14.01 6.47 0.99
N SER A 10 -13.49 7.60 1.47
CA SER A 10 -12.07 7.93 1.40
C SER A 10 -11.38 7.35 2.63
N TYR A 11 -10.46 6.42 2.42
CA TYR A 11 -9.59 5.90 3.47
C TYR A 11 -8.26 6.65 3.43
N LYS A 12 -7.83 7.16 4.58
CA LYS A 12 -6.51 7.79 4.73
C LYS A 12 -5.53 6.76 5.26
N LEU A 13 -4.42 6.57 4.54
CA LEU A 13 -3.31 5.74 4.97
C LEU A 13 -2.10 6.64 5.22
N HIS A 14 -1.33 6.32 6.25
CA HIS A 14 -0.05 6.94 6.56
C HIS A 14 1.10 6.15 5.94
N ALA A 15 2.26 6.78 5.78
CA ALA A 15 3.46 6.10 5.30
C ALA A 15 3.90 5.04 6.32
N VAL A 16 4.21 3.83 5.84
CA VAL A 16 4.65 2.71 6.68
C VAL A 16 6.14 2.80 7.04
N VAL A 17 6.91 3.58 6.29
CA VAL A 17 8.35 3.79 6.49
C VAL A 17 8.73 5.14 5.91
N SER A 18 9.74 5.80 6.48
CA SER A 18 10.34 7.00 5.89
C SER A 18 11.08 6.64 4.60
N GLY A 19 10.91 7.45 3.56
CA GLY A 19 11.56 7.20 2.28
C GLY A 19 10.89 7.90 1.10
N ASN A 20 11.30 7.50 -0.10
CA ASN A 20 10.79 8.04 -1.36
C ASN A 20 9.71 7.12 -1.93
N SER A 21 8.52 7.68 -2.13
CA SER A 21 7.43 6.98 -2.80
C SER A 21 7.68 6.88 -4.31
N ILE A 22 7.47 5.69 -4.87
CA ILE A 22 7.56 5.40 -6.29
C ILE A 22 6.29 4.65 -6.74
N ASN A 23 5.96 4.76 -8.03
CA ASN A 23 4.90 3.95 -8.62
C ASN A 23 5.25 2.46 -8.48
N ILE A 24 4.29 1.62 -8.09
CA ILE A 24 4.46 0.18 -7.89
C ILE A 24 4.98 -0.53 -9.16
N GLU A 25 4.69 0.02 -10.34
CA GLU A 25 5.17 -0.46 -11.64
C GLU A 25 6.70 -0.40 -11.79
N LYS A 26 7.40 0.42 -10.98
CA LYS A 26 8.86 0.54 -11.00
C LYS A 26 9.58 -0.51 -10.13
N VAL A 27 8.84 -1.35 -9.40
CA VAL A 27 9.43 -2.41 -8.57
C VAL A 27 10.01 -3.50 -9.47
N ASN A 28 11.24 -3.94 -9.21
CA ASN A 28 11.91 -4.98 -9.99
C ASN A 28 11.45 -6.41 -9.61
N ASP A 29 10.14 -6.60 -9.48
CA ASP A 29 9.50 -7.88 -9.21
C ASP A 29 8.13 -7.89 -9.91
N SER A 30 7.87 -8.94 -10.69
CA SER A 30 6.66 -9.04 -11.51
C SER A 30 5.37 -9.19 -10.71
N VAL A 31 5.43 -9.77 -9.51
CA VAL A 31 4.27 -9.93 -8.63
C VAL A 31 3.73 -8.56 -8.22
N PHE A 32 4.62 -7.62 -7.91
CA PHE A 32 4.27 -6.26 -7.51
C PHE A 32 4.08 -5.31 -8.72
N SER A 33 5.03 -5.27 -9.66
CA SER A 33 4.98 -4.33 -10.80
C SER A 33 3.80 -4.55 -11.74
N LYS A 34 3.31 -5.79 -11.86
CA LYS A 34 2.08 -6.12 -12.62
C LYS A 34 0.82 -6.09 -11.76
N LYS A 35 0.91 -5.68 -10.49
CA LYS A 35 -0.23 -5.53 -9.57
C LYS A 35 -1.02 -6.84 -9.37
N LEU A 36 -0.37 -8.01 -9.41
CA LEU A 36 -1.03 -9.31 -9.30
C LEU A 36 -1.69 -9.52 -7.93
N MET A 37 -1.11 -8.94 -6.88
CA MET A 37 -1.61 -8.98 -5.51
C MET A 37 -2.58 -7.83 -5.18
N GLY A 38 -2.82 -6.92 -6.13
CA GLY A 38 -3.58 -5.68 -5.94
C GLY A 38 -2.79 -4.44 -6.32
N ASP A 39 -3.50 -3.32 -6.42
CA ASP A 39 -2.90 -2.00 -6.69
C ASP A 39 -2.29 -1.39 -5.42
N GLY A 40 -1.36 -0.46 -5.58
CA GLY A 40 -0.67 0.15 -4.44
C GLY A 40 0.48 1.07 -4.82
N VAL A 41 1.37 1.27 -3.86
CA VAL A 41 2.55 2.14 -3.96
C VAL A 41 3.77 1.43 -3.35
N ALA A 42 4.96 1.74 -3.85
CA ALA A 42 6.20 1.26 -3.25
C ALA A 42 6.97 2.43 -2.63
N ILE A 43 7.74 2.16 -1.57
CA ILE A 43 8.56 3.15 -0.88
C ILE A 43 9.99 2.63 -0.86
N ILE A 44 10.95 3.42 -1.35
CA ILE A 44 12.38 3.18 -1.16
C ILE A 44 12.75 3.72 0.23
N PRO A 45 12.99 2.86 1.24
CA PRO A 45 13.15 3.30 2.61
C PRO A 45 14.48 4.02 2.84
N ASN A 46 14.50 4.99 3.74
CA ASN A 46 15.71 5.61 4.30
C ASN A 46 15.81 5.45 5.83
N SER A 47 14.97 4.59 6.40
CA SER A 47 14.90 4.25 7.81
C SER A 47 14.65 2.75 7.96
N ASN A 48 15.09 2.18 9.08
CA ASN A 48 14.88 0.77 9.43
C ASN A 48 13.66 0.56 10.34
N VAL A 49 12.84 1.59 10.56
CA VAL A 49 11.64 1.52 11.40
C VAL A 49 10.40 1.47 10.52
N VAL A 50 9.65 0.37 10.62
CA VAL A 50 8.36 0.18 9.96
C VAL A 50 7.23 0.35 10.97
N VAL A 51 6.19 1.10 10.60
CA VAL A 51 5.04 1.43 11.45
C VAL A 51 3.71 1.10 10.76
N ALA A 52 2.63 1.04 11.54
CA ALA A 52 1.30 0.77 11.00
C ALA A 52 0.77 1.95 10.14
N PRO A 53 0.18 1.69 8.95
CA PRO A 53 -0.36 2.76 8.10
C PRO A 53 -1.73 3.28 8.57
N CYS A 54 -2.43 2.53 9.43
CA CYS A 54 -3.76 2.86 9.93
C CYS A 54 -4.10 2.05 11.19
N ASN A 55 -5.21 2.39 11.83
CA ASN A 55 -5.79 1.56 12.89
C ASN A 55 -6.27 0.23 12.32
N GLY A 56 -5.88 -0.88 12.93
CA GLY A 56 -6.25 -2.22 12.48
C GLY A 56 -5.81 -3.32 13.44
N LYS A 57 -5.99 -4.57 13.03
CA LYS A 57 -5.51 -5.76 13.74
C LYS A 57 -4.46 -6.46 12.88
N VAL A 58 -3.30 -6.77 13.45
CA VAL A 58 -2.27 -7.57 12.79
C VAL A 58 -2.83 -8.98 12.57
N THR A 59 -2.79 -9.46 11.33
CA THR A 59 -3.33 -10.78 10.94
C THR A 59 -2.25 -11.83 10.70
N VAL A 60 -1.09 -11.41 10.19
CA VAL A 60 0.03 -12.28 9.82
C VAL A 60 1.32 -11.55 10.19
N LEU A 61 2.27 -12.28 10.77
CA LEU A 61 3.65 -11.85 10.97
C LEU A 61 4.53 -13.00 10.46
N THR A 62 5.39 -12.70 9.49
CA THR A 62 6.31 -13.67 8.89
C THR A 62 7.67 -13.55 9.54
N GLU A 63 8.38 -14.67 9.65
CA GLU A 63 9.78 -14.73 10.10
C GLU A 63 10.76 -14.29 9.00
#